data_AF-A0A7Z0MP93-F1
#
_entry.id   AF-A0A7Z0MP93-F1
#
_cell.length_a   1.000
_cell.length_b   1.000
_cell.length_c   1.000
_cell.angle_alpha   90.00
_cell.angle_beta   90.00
_cell.angle_gamma   90.00
#
_symmetry.space_group_name_H-M   'P 1'
#
loop_
_entity.id
_entity.type
_entity.pdbx_description
1 polymer ?
#
loop_
_entity_poly.entity_id
_entity_poly.type
_entity_poly.pdbx_seq_one_letter_code
_entity_poly.pdbx_strand_id
1 'polypeptide(L)' 'MKVLVLNSGSSSVKYALFDMLTQTALIQGIVERIGDKQSVHQYDSPPCPKRFPFPIENLTT' A
#
# COMPACT_ATOMS: atom_id res chain seq x y z
N MET A 1 -6.23 -12.20 -9.11
CA MET A 1 -5.22 -11.29 -9.69
C MET A 1 -4.71 -10.41 -8.56
N LYS A 2 -3.38 -10.32 -8.36
CA LYS A 2 -2.79 -9.48 -7.31
C LYS A 2 -2.20 -8.22 -7.94
N VAL A 3 -2.51 -7.05 -7.38
CA VAL A 3 -2.05 -5.75 -7.88
C VAL A 3 -1.26 -5.06 -6.79
N LEU A 4 0.00 -4.73 -7.07
CA LEU A 4 0.83 -3.94 -6.18
C LEU A 4 0.72 -2.47 -6.59
N VAL A 5 0.14 -1.65 -5.70
CA VAL A 5 0.09 -0.20 -5.88
C VAL A 5 1.28 0.41 -5.15
N LEU A 6 1.99 1.28 -5.85
CA LEU A 6 3.16 1.99 -5.34
C LEU A 6 2.94 3.49 -5.51
N ASN A 7 3.17 4.23 -4.43
CA ASN A 7 3.34 5.67 -4.45
C ASN A 7 4.77 5.97 -4.00
N SER A 8 5.59 6.45 -4.93
CA SER A 8 6.99 6.77 -4.69
C SER A 8 7.17 8.28 -4.63
N GLY A 9 7.63 8.77 -3.49
CA GLY A 9 8.31 10.06 -3.38
C GLY A 9 9.81 9.91 -3.62
N SER A 10 10.55 11.03 -3.53
CA SER A 10 12.02 11.04 -3.67
C SER A 10 12.74 10.36 -2.49
N SER A 11 12.12 10.34 -1.31
CA SER A 11 12.70 9.80 -0.08
C SER A 11 11.72 8.89 0.69
N SER A 12 10.60 8.52 0.06
CA SER A 12 9.61 7.63 0.65
C SER A 12 8.92 6.76 -0.39
N VAL A 13 8.47 5.58 0.02
CA VAL A 13 7.67 4.68 -0.81
C VAL A 13 6.55 4.11 0.02
N LYS A 14 5.31 4.46 -0.32
CA LYS A 14 4.11 3.83 0.23
C LYS A 14 3.61 2.77 -0.73
N TYR A 15 3.33 1.58 -0.20
CA TYR A 15 2.94 0.44 -1.02
C TYR A 15 1.76 -0.31 -0.41
N ALA A 16 0.93 -0.91 -1.25
CA ALA A 16 -0.13 -1.81 -0.84
C ALA A 16 -0.35 -2.89 -1.90
N LEU A 17 -0.45 -4.15 -1.45
CA LEU A 17 -0.77 -5.29 -2.30
C LEU A 17 -2.25 -5.62 -2.16
N PHE A 18 -2.96 -5.53 -3.27
CA PHE A 18 -4.38 -5.81 -3.35
C PHE A 18 -4.64 -7.16 -4.00
N ASP A 19 -5.61 -7.89 -3.47
CA ASP A 19 -6.29 -8.94 -4.21
C ASP A 19 -7.55 -8.37 -4.87
N MET A 20 -7.54 -8.28 -6.19
CA MET A 20 -8.62 -7.70 -6.97
C MET A 20 -9.86 -8.61 -7.05
N LEU A 21 -9.72 -9.91 -6.74
CA LEU A 21 -10.87 -10.82 -6.69
C LEU A 21 -11.74 -10.52 -5.46
N THR A 22 -11.11 -10.25 -4.33
CA THR A 22 -11.78 -9.97 -3.06
C THR A 22 -11.88 -8.47 -2.74
N GLN A 23 -11.21 -7.63 -3.52
CA GLN A 23 -11.06 -6.19 -3.27
C GLN A 23 -10.49 -5.88 -1.88
N THR A 24 -9.51 -6.68 -1.45
CA THR A 24 -8.90 -6.57 -0.13
C THR A 24 -7.42 -6.19 -0.22
N ALA A 25 -6.96 -5.40 0.75
CA ALA A 25 -5.54 -5.17 0.95
C ALA A 25 -4.95 -6.33 1.78
N LEU A 26 -3.98 -7.04 1.20
CA LEU A 26 -3.28 -8.16 1.84
C LEU A 26 -2.13 -7.66 2.73
N ILE A 27 -1.41 -6.66 2.26
CA ILE A 27 -0.32 -6.01 2.99
C ILE A 27 -0.23 -4.56 2.55
N GLN A 28 0.09 -3.69 3.50
CA GLN A 28 0.41 -2.29 3.24
C GLN A 28 1.67 -1.94 3.99
N GLY A 29 2.41 -0.97 3.48
CA GLY A 29 3.58 -0.46 4.19
C GLY A 29 4.06 0.85 3.65
N ILE A 30 4.98 1.43 4.40
CA ILE A 30 5.66 2.67 4.07
C ILE A 30 7.14 2.52 4.42
N VAL A 31 7.97 2.90 3.48
CA VAL A 31 9.40 3.11 3.67
C VAL A 31 9.63 4.61 3.67
N GLU A 32 10.27 5.13 4.70
CA GLU A 32 10.53 6.55 4.84
C GLU A 32 12.02 6.81 5.03
N ARG A 33 12.44 8.00 4.63
CA ARG A 33 13.81 8.52 4.80
C ARG A 33 14.85 7.62 4.11
N ILE A 34 14.51 7.19 2.91
CA ILE A 34 15.40 6.40 2.05
C ILE A 34 16.65 7.23 1.78
N GLY A 35 17.83 6.67 2.10
CA GLY A 35 19.12 7.35 1.98
C GLY A 35 19.60 8.06 3.26
N ASP A 36 18.83 8.06 4.34
CA ASP A 36 19.22 8.55 5.66
C ASP A 36 19.57 7.37 6.59
N LYS A 37 20.43 7.61 7.60
CA LYS A 37 20.73 6.62 8.65
C LYS A 37 19.50 6.22 9.47
N GLN A 38 18.50 7.09 9.49
CA GLN A 38 17.24 6.88 10.20
C GLN A 38 16.13 6.37 9.25
N SER A 39 16.50 5.70 8.15
CA SER A 39 15.54 5.01 7.28
C SER A 39 14.72 4.02 8.09
N VAL A 40 13.40 4.04 7.89
CA VAL A 40 12.48 3.16 8.62
C VAL A 40 11.52 2.50 7.65
N HIS A 41 11.24 1.23 7.91
CA HIS A 41 10.25 0.45 7.20
C HIS A 41 9.16 0.03 8.18
N GLN A 42 7.94 0.51 7.93
CA GLN A 42 6.76 0.15 8.70
C GLN A 42 5.79 -0.57 7.78
N TYR A 43 5.25 -1.70 8.22
CA TYR A 43 4.29 -2.46 7.45
C TYR A 43 3.22 -3.04 8.35
N ASP A 44 2.02 -3.12 7.80
CA ASP A 44 0.90 -3.82 8.39
C ASP A 44 0.53 -5.00 7.50
N SER A 45 0.66 -6.21 8.04
CA SER A 45 0.06 -7.42 7.49
C SER A 45 -1.16 -7.76 8.35
N PRO A 46 -2.35 -7.24 8.04
CA PRO A 46 -3.51 -7.50 8.85
C PRO A 46 -3.85 -9.01 8.79
N PRO A 47 -4.17 -9.65 9.94
CA PRO A 47 -4.57 -11.06 9.97
C PRO A 47 -5.86 -11.31 9.19
N CYS A 48 -6.72 -10.28 9.08
CA CYS A 48 -7.90 -10.27 8.23
C CYS A 48 -7.73 -9.23 7.12
N PRO A 49 -7.80 -9.63 5.83
CA PRO A 49 -7.72 -8.69 4.70
C PRO A 49 -8.80 -7.62 4.82
N LYS A 50 -8.40 -6.34 4.92
CA LYS A 50 -9.36 -5.24 5.03
C LYS A 50 -9.91 -4.93 3.64
N ARG A 51 -11.23 -5.04 3.49
CA ARG A 51 -11.94 -4.62 2.27
C ARG A 51 -11.93 -3.10 2.21
N PHE A 52 -11.55 -2.54 1.07
CA PHE A 52 -11.58 -1.09 0.91
C PHE A 52 -13.03 -0.61 0.82
N PRO A 53 -13.40 0.49 1.51
CA PRO A 53 -14.77 1.00 1.53
C PRO A 53 -15.20 1.69 0.23
N PHE A 54 -14.27 1.94 -0.71
CA PHE A 54 -14.56 2.68 -1.94
C PHE A 54 -14.27 1.83 -3.20
N PRO A 55 -15.23 1.73 -4.13
CA PRO A 55 -14.97 1.32 -5.49
C PRO A 55 -13.92 2.25 -6.12
N ILE A 56 -12.94 1.69 -6.83
CA ILE A 56 -11.84 2.44 -7.49
C ILE A 56 -12.38 3.34 -8.63
N GLU A 57 -13.66 3.21 -8.98
CA GLU A 57 -14.35 3.98 -10.02
C GLU A 57 -14.40 5.50 -9.76
N ASN A 58 -14.14 5.96 -8.54
CA ASN A 58 -14.25 7.38 -8.16
C ASN A 58 -12.91 8.15 -8.14
N LEU A 59 -11.82 7.60 -8.69
CA LEU A 59 -10.49 8.24 -8.69
C LEU A 59 -10.16 9.03 -9.98
N THR A 60 -11.14 9.22 -10.86
CA THR A 60 -11.02 10.05 -12.06
C THR A 60 -12.06 11.18 -12.03
N THR A 61 -11.75 12.27 -11.36
CA THR A 61 -12.35 13.60 -11.59
C THR A 61 -11.26 14.64 -11.45
#